data_AF-G7ZAS4-F1
#
_entry.id   AF-G7ZAS4-F1
#
_cell.length_a   1.000
_cell.length_b   1.000
_cell.length_c   1.000
_cell.angle_alpha   90.00
_cell.angle_beta   90.00
_cell.angle_gamma   90.00
#
_symmetry.space_group_name_H-M   'P 1'
#
loop_
_entity.id
_entity.type
_entity.pdbx_description
1 polymer ?
#
loop_
_entity_poly.entity_id
_entity_poly.type
_entity_poly.pdbx_seq_one_letter_code
_entity_poly.pdbx_strand_id
1 'polypeptide(L)'
;MATDIPAWIHASNQPPAGSLTTLADPAAGSEQRLNACQSLIQNGVIHWTLPHAEALCRIPEVAERAEQLVALCRILWDCDLTAPAAIPATLARDPAAGNYWMVPAGSTTTLLAFTGRARRLSVSVYLMQRILEPFGVNVIYLFDPADSFYIGGIGGRWTGLEATVELLRQLCEGFGTRKLYCIGQSTGGYGALRYGLDLGAEAVLAFSPMIWQVMRPRPMARISQLLGRPVDAEEVDLRHLYADRARRPRARIVCGGDNAGDLRSAEMLAGLPGVERHILPGVRDHAVITTLLQSGHLRRMIGEFLGAE
;
A
#
# COMPACT_ATOMS: atom_id res chain seq x y z
N MET A 1 3.13 -15.83 -20.57
CA MET A 1 2.45 -14.62 -21.10
C MET A 1 3.30 -13.42 -20.72
N ALA A 2 3.66 -12.57 -21.69
CA ALA A 2 4.43 -11.36 -21.39
C ALA A 2 3.53 -10.42 -20.59
N THR A 3 3.72 -10.35 -19.29
CA THR A 3 3.10 -9.30 -18.47
C THR A 3 3.81 -8.00 -18.81
N ASP A 4 3.07 -6.93 -19.11
CA ASP A 4 3.69 -5.61 -19.33
C ASP A 4 4.24 -4.97 -18.05
N ILE A 5 4.31 -5.71 -16.94
CA ILE A 5 4.81 -5.21 -15.67
C ILE A 5 6.34 -5.03 -15.70
N PRO A 6 6.89 -3.89 -15.27
CA PRO A 6 8.32 -3.65 -15.22
C PRO A 6 9.02 -4.73 -14.38
N ALA A 7 10.16 -5.22 -14.87
CA ALA A 7 10.90 -6.30 -14.23
C ALA A 7 11.22 -6.02 -12.75
N TRP A 8 11.44 -4.75 -12.38
CA TRP A 8 11.71 -4.37 -11.00
C TRP A 8 10.46 -4.38 -10.10
N ILE A 9 9.27 -4.04 -10.63
CA ILE A 9 8.00 -4.17 -9.91
C ILE A 9 7.74 -5.65 -9.68
N HIS A 10 7.91 -6.44 -10.73
CA HIS A 10 7.77 -7.89 -10.68
C HIS A 10 8.70 -8.49 -9.64
N ALA A 11 10.01 -8.22 -9.72
CA ALA A 11 11.00 -8.72 -8.77
C ALA A 11 10.69 -8.31 -7.31
N SER A 12 10.15 -7.12 -7.08
CA SER A 12 9.80 -6.64 -5.73
C SER A 12 8.56 -7.30 -5.12
N ASN A 13 7.77 -7.99 -5.95
CA ASN A 13 6.47 -8.57 -5.63
C ASN A 13 6.39 -10.07 -5.99
N GLN A 14 7.52 -10.70 -6.33
CA GLN A 14 7.62 -12.15 -6.48
C GLN A 14 7.74 -12.83 -5.12
N PRO A 15 7.24 -14.07 -4.99
CA PRO A 15 7.51 -14.89 -3.82
C PRO A 15 9.02 -15.02 -3.59
N PRO A 16 9.52 -14.73 -2.39
CA PRO A 16 10.95 -14.77 -2.13
C PRO A 16 11.46 -16.22 -2.20
N ALA A 17 12.39 -16.48 -3.12
CA ALA A 17 13.00 -17.80 -3.31
C ALA A 17 13.58 -18.38 -2.00
N GLY A 18 14.15 -17.51 -1.14
CA GLY A 18 14.64 -17.91 0.18
C GLY A 18 13.57 -18.54 1.07
N SER A 19 12.31 -18.07 1.03
CA SER A 19 11.23 -18.65 1.83
C SER A 19 10.82 -20.03 1.34
N LEU A 20 10.84 -20.27 0.03
CA LEU A 20 10.63 -21.61 -0.54
C LEU A 20 11.75 -22.55 -0.09
N THR A 21 13.01 -22.11 -0.17
CA THR A 21 14.18 -22.88 0.29
C THR A 21 14.09 -23.19 1.79
N THR A 22 13.73 -22.22 2.63
CA THR A 22 13.57 -22.42 4.08
C THR A 22 12.50 -23.45 4.42
N LEU A 23 11.40 -23.52 3.66
CA LEU A 23 10.34 -24.51 3.90
C LEU A 23 10.67 -25.91 3.35
N ALA A 24 11.58 -25.99 2.37
CA ALA A 24 12.11 -27.25 1.86
C ALA A 24 13.26 -27.82 2.73
N ASP A 25 13.92 -26.99 3.54
CA ASP A 25 15.03 -27.41 4.40
C ASP A 25 14.53 -28.06 5.70
N PRO A 26 14.79 -29.37 5.91
CA PRO A 26 14.39 -30.06 7.15
C PRO A 26 15.14 -29.56 8.40
N ALA A 27 16.28 -28.87 8.24
CA ALA A 27 17.05 -28.30 9.34
C ALA A 27 16.55 -26.91 9.77
N ALA A 28 15.63 -26.29 9.03
CA ALA A 28 15.11 -24.97 9.36
C ALA A 28 14.28 -24.99 10.66
N GLY A 29 14.56 -24.04 11.55
CA GLY A 29 13.83 -23.89 12.82
C GLY A 29 12.37 -23.48 12.63
N SER A 30 11.52 -23.77 13.62
CA SER A 30 10.07 -23.47 13.58
C SER A 30 9.78 -21.99 13.33
N GLU A 31 10.53 -21.07 13.96
CA GLU A 31 10.42 -19.62 13.73
C GLU A 31 10.80 -19.22 12.30
N GLN A 32 11.86 -19.80 11.74
CA GLN A 32 12.28 -19.50 10.36
C GLN A 32 11.20 -19.95 9.36
N ARG A 33 10.64 -21.14 9.59
CA ARG A 33 9.55 -21.70 8.78
C ARG A 33 8.27 -20.89 8.92
N LEU A 34 7.93 -20.42 10.12
CA LEU A 34 6.78 -19.54 10.35
C LEU A 34 6.93 -18.22 9.57
N ASN A 35 8.09 -17.57 9.67
CA ASN A 35 8.41 -16.35 8.92
C ASN A 35 8.38 -16.57 7.41
N ALA A 36 8.86 -17.73 6.94
CA ALA A 36 8.79 -18.10 5.53
C ALA A 36 7.33 -18.26 5.06
N CYS A 37 6.47 -18.90 5.85
CA CYS A 37 5.03 -19.01 5.55
C CYS A 37 4.38 -17.62 5.47
N GLN A 38 4.62 -16.76 6.46
CA GLN A 38 4.10 -15.39 6.45
C GLN A 38 4.53 -14.62 5.19
N SER A 39 5.80 -14.74 4.81
CA SER A 39 6.33 -14.06 3.62
C SER A 39 5.69 -14.56 2.32
N LEU A 40 5.49 -15.87 2.18
CA LEU A 40 4.83 -16.44 1.01
C LEU A 40 3.36 -16.03 0.91
N ILE A 41 2.64 -16.03 2.04
CA ILE A 41 1.25 -15.54 2.11
C ILE A 41 1.17 -14.07 1.69
N GLN A 42 2.06 -13.21 2.18
CA GLN A 42 2.12 -11.79 1.80
C GLN A 42 2.41 -11.56 0.30
N ASN A 43 2.95 -12.57 -0.40
CA ASN A 43 3.19 -12.56 -1.84
C ASN A 43 2.15 -13.39 -2.61
N GLY A 44 1.03 -13.77 -1.97
CA GLY A 44 -0.10 -14.44 -2.60
C GLY A 44 0.14 -15.91 -2.95
N VAL A 45 1.14 -16.56 -2.36
CA VAL A 45 1.33 -18.02 -2.46
C VAL A 45 0.53 -18.64 -1.32
N ILE A 46 -0.75 -18.86 -1.53
CA ILE A 46 -1.72 -19.22 -0.49
C ILE A 46 -1.88 -20.74 -0.42
N HIS A 47 -2.28 -21.36 -1.53
CA HIS A 47 -2.58 -22.79 -1.58
C HIS A 47 -1.38 -23.66 -1.20
N TRP A 48 -0.21 -23.31 -1.73
CA TRP A 48 1.02 -24.04 -1.46
C TRP A 48 1.48 -23.87 -0.01
N THR A 49 1.26 -22.71 0.60
CA THR A 49 1.74 -22.40 1.96
C THR A 49 0.87 -23.01 3.05
N LEU A 50 -0.44 -23.18 2.82
CA LEU A 50 -1.38 -23.71 3.81
C LEU A 50 -0.89 -24.99 4.53
N PRO A 51 -0.52 -26.09 3.83
CA PRO A 51 -0.10 -27.32 4.51
C PRO A 51 1.17 -27.13 5.37
N HIS A 52 2.06 -26.19 5.00
CA HIS A 52 3.23 -25.87 5.81
C HIS A 52 2.87 -25.14 7.09
N ALA A 53 1.91 -24.20 7.03
CA ALA A 53 1.40 -23.52 8.21
C ALA A 53 0.64 -24.50 9.14
N GLU A 54 -0.18 -25.39 8.58
CA GLU A 54 -0.90 -26.43 9.36
C GLU A 54 0.05 -27.38 10.08
N ALA A 55 1.20 -27.70 9.48
CA ALA A 55 2.23 -28.50 10.14
C ALA A 55 2.84 -27.78 11.36
N LEU A 56 2.99 -26.46 11.30
CA LEU A 56 3.54 -25.65 12.39
C LEU A 56 2.57 -25.50 13.57
N CYS A 57 1.26 -25.66 13.37
CA CYS A 57 0.28 -25.68 14.46
C CYS A 57 0.55 -26.77 15.51
N ARG A 58 1.32 -27.82 15.16
CA ARG A 58 1.71 -28.90 16.08
C ARG A 58 2.94 -28.57 16.94
N ILE A 59 3.58 -27.41 16.72
CA ILE A 59 4.80 -27.00 17.41
C ILE A 59 4.43 -25.95 18.47
N PRO A 60 4.46 -26.27 19.78
CA PRO A 60 3.91 -25.41 20.83
C PRO A 60 4.43 -23.97 20.81
N GLU A 61 5.71 -23.77 20.47
CA GLU A 61 6.36 -22.47 20.47
C GLU A 61 5.76 -21.50 19.45
N VAL A 62 5.24 -22.02 18.33
CA VAL A 62 4.72 -21.21 17.21
C VAL A 62 3.24 -21.48 16.89
N ALA A 63 2.59 -22.38 17.63
CA ALA A 63 1.26 -22.90 17.31
C ALA A 63 0.22 -21.80 17.10
N GLU A 64 0.08 -20.87 18.05
CA GLU A 64 -0.90 -19.77 17.98
C GLU A 64 -0.69 -18.89 16.73
N ARG A 65 0.56 -18.54 16.44
CA ARG A 65 0.91 -17.73 15.25
C ARG A 65 0.70 -18.52 13.96
N ALA A 66 0.95 -19.82 13.97
CA ALA A 66 0.68 -20.69 12.83
C ALA A 66 -0.82 -20.82 12.54
N GLU A 67 -1.66 -20.94 13.59
CA GLU A 67 -3.12 -20.95 13.46
C GLU A 67 -3.65 -19.65 12.83
N GLN A 68 -3.08 -18.50 13.20
CA GLN A 68 -3.39 -17.21 12.57
C GLN A 68 -3.02 -17.20 11.07
N LEU A 69 -1.90 -17.80 10.68
CA LEU A 69 -1.53 -17.94 9.26
C LEU A 69 -2.45 -18.91 8.52
N VAL A 70 -2.89 -20.00 9.13
CA VAL A 70 -3.88 -20.92 8.55
C VAL A 70 -5.21 -20.21 8.32
N ALA A 71 -5.70 -19.46 9.30
CA ALA A 71 -6.91 -18.65 9.16
C ALA A 71 -6.77 -17.63 8.01
N LEU A 72 -5.62 -16.95 7.94
CA LEU A 72 -5.33 -16.01 6.87
C LEU A 72 -5.30 -16.68 5.48
N CYS A 73 -4.71 -17.87 5.35
CA CYS A 73 -4.75 -18.63 4.10
C CYS A 73 -6.18 -18.91 3.64
N ARG A 74 -7.08 -19.23 4.58
CA ARG A 74 -8.50 -19.48 4.27
C ARG A 74 -9.22 -18.20 3.83
N ILE A 75 -8.95 -17.07 4.47
CA ILE A 75 -9.49 -15.75 4.08
C ILE A 75 -9.02 -15.35 2.67
N LEU A 76 -7.79 -15.71 2.32
CA LEU A 76 -7.14 -15.34 1.05
C LEU A 76 -7.21 -16.45 -0.01
N TRP A 77 -8.00 -17.50 0.21
CA TRP A 77 -8.04 -18.67 -0.67
C TRP A 77 -8.29 -18.28 -2.13
N ASP A 78 -9.30 -17.44 -2.37
CA ASP A 78 -9.67 -16.97 -3.71
C ASP A 78 -8.70 -15.92 -4.30
N CYS A 79 -7.68 -15.50 -3.53
CA CYS A 79 -6.66 -14.57 -3.96
C CYS A 79 -5.33 -15.24 -4.33
N ASP A 80 -5.27 -16.57 -4.38
CA ASP A 80 -4.05 -17.29 -4.70
C ASP A 80 -3.48 -16.90 -6.08
N LEU A 81 -2.17 -16.65 -6.10
CA LEU A 81 -1.44 -16.17 -7.27
C LEU A 81 -0.62 -17.26 -7.97
N THR A 82 -0.73 -18.53 -7.55
CA THR A 82 0.04 -19.61 -8.16
C THR A 82 -0.52 -20.04 -9.52
N ALA A 83 -1.72 -19.56 -9.88
CA ALA A 83 -2.33 -19.83 -11.18
C ALA A 83 -1.73 -18.96 -12.33
N PRO A 84 -1.55 -19.50 -13.54
CA PRO A 84 -0.91 -18.79 -14.68
C PRO A 84 -1.59 -17.48 -15.15
N ALA A 85 -2.86 -17.25 -14.80
CA ALA A 85 -3.63 -16.06 -15.18
C ALA A 85 -3.79 -15.04 -14.02
N ALA A 86 -2.97 -15.16 -12.97
CA ALA A 86 -3.24 -14.48 -11.71
C ALA A 86 -2.78 -13.02 -11.62
N ILE A 87 -2.16 -12.47 -12.66
CA ILE A 87 -1.61 -11.11 -12.63
C ILE A 87 -2.25 -10.32 -13.78
N PRO A 88 -3.03 -9.26 -13.50
CA PRO A 88 -3.59 -8.40 -14.54
C PRO A 88 -2.48 -7.78 -15.40
N ALA A 89 -2.66 -7.82 -16.72
CA ALA A 89 -1.55 -7.73 -17.67
C ALA A 89 -1.22 -6.31 -18.15
N THR A 90 -2.01 -5.28 -17.84
CA THR A 90 -1.86 -3.98 -18.50
C THR A 90 -0.96 -3.03 -17.72
N LEU A 91 0.12 -2.57 -18.36
CA LEU A 91 0.91 -1.42 -17.91
C LEU A 91 0.80 -0.34 -18.99
N ALA A 92 0.79 0.94 -18.60
CA ALA A 92 1.27 1.96 -19.51
C ALA A 92 2.81 1.87 -19.55
N ARG A 93 3.37 1.23 -20.60
CA ARG A 93 4.80 1.32 -20.86
C ARG A 93 5.10 2.68 -21.48
N ASP A 94 5.73 3.55 -20.71
CA ASP A 94 6.65 4.54 -21.24
C ASP A 94 7.74 4.79 -20.17
N PRO A 95 9.02 4.47 -20.45
CA PRO A 95 10.14 4.77 -19.54
C PRO A 95 10.26 6.27 -19.22
N ALA A 96 9.72 7.15 -20.08
CA ALA A 96 9.55 8.57 -19.80
C ALA A 96 8.26 8.88 -19.02
N ALA A 97 7.28 7.96 -18.96
CA ALA A 97 5.98 8.15 -18.31
C ALA A 97 5.96 7.84 -16.80
N GLY A 98 7.06 7.46 -16.16
CA GLY A 98 7.15 7.34 -14.70
C GLY A 98 6.74 5.98 -14.12
N ASN A 99 6.73 5.88 -12.78
CA ASN A 99 6.64 4.61 -12.06
C ASN A 99 5.22 4.33 -11.53
N TYR A 100 4.33 3.82 -12.40
CA TYR A 100 2.97 3.41 -12.04
C TYR A 100 2.51 2.13 -12.77
N TRP A 101 1.45 1.48 -12.26
CA TRP A 101 0.77 0.33 -12.88
C TRP A 101 -0.75 0.53 -12.85
N MET A 102 -1.44 0.20 -13.94
CA MET A 102 -2.88 0.44 -14.06
C MET A 102 -3.65 -0.86 -14.26
N VAL A 103 -4.79 -0.96 -13.60
CA VAL A 103 -5.73 -2.06 -13.79
C VAL A 103 -7.10 -1.47 -14.09
N PRO A 104 -7.46 -1.31 -15.38
CA PRO A 104 -8.77 -0.79 -15.75
C PRO A 104 -9.85 -1.83 -15.43
N ALA A 105 -10.99 -1.36 -14.92
CA ALA A 105 -12.17 -2.17 -14.64
C ALA A 105 -13.42 -1.69 -15.40
N GLY A 106 -13.27 -0.70 -16.29
CA GLY A 106 -14.39 -0.09 -17.02
C GLY A 106 -15.34 0.72 -16.12
N SER A 107 -14.85 1.17 -14.96
CA SER A 107 -15.62 1.88 -13.95
C SER A 107 -15.47 3.39 -14.09
N THR A 108 -16.44 4.16 -13.59
CA THR A 108 -16.25 5.61 -13.38
C THR A 108 -15.62 5.91 -12.02
N THR A 109 -15.26 4.90 -11.24
CA THR A 109 -14.57 5.03 -9.96
C THR A 109 -13.13 4.60 -10.11
N THR A 110 -12.20 5.44 -9.66
CA THR A 110 -10.76 5.17 -9.73
C THR A 110 -10.13 5.26 -8.35
N LEU A 111 -9.29 4.29 -8.02
CA LEU A 111 -8.50 4.21 -6.80
C LEU A 111 -7.02 4.41 -7.12
N LEU A 112 -6.41 5.44 -6.53
CA LEU A 112 -4.96 5.63 -6.55
C LEU A 112 -4.34 4.92 -5.36
N ALA A 113 -3.45 3.96 -5.61
CA ALA A 113 -2.83 3.10 -4.62
C ALA A 113 -1.33 3.40 -4.47
N PHE A 114 -0.97 4.14 -3.42
CA PHE A 114 0.39 4.60 -3.17
C PHE A 114 1.15 3.60 -2.31
N THR A 115 2.16 2.95 -2.90
CA THR A 115 2.97 1.96 -2.20
C THR A 115 3.92 2.60 -1.19
N GLY A 116 4.29 1.83 -0.14
CA GLY A 116 5.36 2.22 0.77
C GLY A 116 6.74 2.05 0.14
N ARG A 117 7.80 2.34 0.92
CA ARG A 117 9.22 2.23 0.49
C ARG A 117 9.59 0.86 -0.09
N ALA A 118 8.94 -0.20 0.39
CA ALA A 118 9.12 -1.57 -0.08
C ALA A 118 8.33 -1.89 -1.36
N ARG A 119 7.76 -0.88 -2.04
CA ARG A 119 7.00 -0.98 -3.31
C ARG A 119 5.82 -1.95 -3.24
N ARG A 120 5.18 -1.96 -2.08
CA ARG A 120 4.09 -2.84 -1.68
C ARG A 120 3.15 -2.12 -0.71
N LEU A 121 1.97 -2.69 -0.45
CA LEU A 121 0.99 -2.21 0.54
C LEU A 121 0.92 -3.20 1.71
N SER A 122 2.05 -3.39 2.41
CA SER A 122 2.35 -4.49 3.34
C SER A 122 2.35 -5.90 2.72
N VAL A 123 1.40 -6.18 1.83
CA VAL A 123 1.37 -7.31 0.90
C VAL A 123 1.82 -6.88 -0.49
N SER A 124 2.21 -7.85 -1.31
CA SER A 124 2.50 -7.60 -2.73
C SER A 124 1.36 -6.87 -3.42
N VAL A 125 1.68 -6.04 -4.42
CA VAL A 125 0.65 -5.32 -5.20
C VAL A 125 -0.26 -6.29 -5.97
N TYR A 126 0.23 -7.48 -6.30
CA TYR A 126 -0.57 -8.53 -6.94
C TYR A 126 -1.63 -9.09 -5.99
N LEU A 127 -1.24 -9.38 -4.75
CA LEU A 127 -2.20 -9.84 -3.74
C LEU A 127 -3.19 -8.73 -3.39
N MET A 128 -2.71 -7.49 -3.26
CA MET A 128 -3.60 -6.34 -3.08
C MET A 128 -4.58 -6.20 -4.25
N GLN A 129 -4.13 -6.40 -5.49
CA GLN A 129 -5.02 -6.33 -6.65
C GLN A 129 -6.10 -7.41 -6.59
N ARG A 130 -5.77 -8.65 -6.20
CA ARG A 130 -6.77 -9.70 -5.96
C ARG A 130 -7.78 -9.35 -4.88
N ILE A 131 -7.34 -8.66 -3.83
CA ILE A 131 -8.22 -8.17 -2.76
C ILE A 131 -9.16 -7.06 -3.30
N LEU A 132 -8.69 -6.26 -4.25
CA LEU A 132 -9.43 -5.12 -4.81
C LEU A 132 -10.36 -5.49 -5.98
N GLU A 133 -10.06 -6.56 -6.71
CA GLU A 133 -10.82 -7.03 -7.88
C GLU A 133 -12.35 -7.08 -7.65
N PRO A 134 -12.87 -7.62 -6.53
CA PRO A 134 -14.31 -7.67 -6.27
C PRO A 134 -15.02 -6.32 -6.21
N PHE A 135 -14.30 -5.21 -5.99
CA PHE A 135 -14.90 -3.87 -5.92
C PHE A 135 -15.12 -3.23 -7.29
N GLY A 136 -14.59 -3.82 -8.38
CA GLY A 136 -14.85 -3.36 -9.74
C GLY A 136 -14.46 -1.90 -10.01
N VAL A 137 -13.39 -1.41 -9.38
CA VAL A 137 -12.86 -0.04 -9.58
C VAL A 137 -11.61 -0.08 -10.47
N ASN A 138 -11.36 1.01 -11.21
CA ASN A 138 -10.05 1.16 -11.83
C ASN A 138 -9.00 1.36 -10.73
N VAL A 139 -7.83 0.76 -10.86
CA VAL A 139 -6.74 0.95 -9.90
C VAL A 139 -5.53 1.52 -10.62
N ILE A 140 -4.91 2.54 -10.05
CA ILE A 140 -3.60 3.03 -10.46
C ILE A 140 -2.68 2.85 -9.26
N TYR A 141 -1.73 1.93 -9.33
CA TYR A 141 -0.66 1.78 -8.36
C TYR A 141 0.47 2.75 -8.68
N LEU A 142 0.93 3.48 -7.67
CA LEU A 142 2.04 4.41 -7.77
C LEU A 142 3.22 3.89 -6.94
N PHE A 143 4.41 4.15 -7.44
CA PHE A 143 5.65 3.77 -6.80
C PHE A 143 6.62 4.96 -6.75
N ASP A 144 7.31 5.09 -5.62
CA ASP A 144 8.31 6.14 -5.39
C ASP A 144 9.69 5.50 -5.23
N PRO A 145 10.37 5.13 -6.33
CA PRO A 145 11.70 4.52 -6.23
C PRO A 145 12.76 5.47 -5.68
N ALA A 146 12.51 6.78 -5.70
CA ALA A 146 13.40 7.78 -5.16
C ALA A 146 13.32 7.88 -3.63
N ASP A 147 12.29 7.31 -3.02
CA ASP A 147 12.02 7.36 -1.58
C ASP A 147 11.94 8.81 -1.09
N SER A 148 11.12 9.59 -1.80
CA SER A 148 10.93 11.02 -1.70
C SER A 148 9.54 11.41 -1.14
N PHE A 149 8.84 10.44 -0.55
CA PHE A 149 7.47 10.60 -0.06
C PHE A 149 6.51 11.07 -1.16
N TYR A 150 6.80 10.69 -2.40
CA TYR A 150 6.14 11.16 -3.62
C TYR A 150 6.26 12.67 -3.88
N ILE A 151 6.91 13.48 -3.03
CA ILE A 151 7.13 14.91 -3.28
C ILE A 151 8.09 15.12 -4.45
N GLY A 152 9.06 14.22 -4.58
CA GLY A 152 9.95 14.15 -5.75
C GLY A 152 9.26 13.68 -7.04
N GLY A 153 7.96 13.36 -6.98
CA GLY A 153 7.20 12.75 -8.07
C GLY A 153 7.49 11.26 -8.23
N ILE A 154 7.04 10.69 -9.36
CA ILE A 154 7.17 9.25 -9.65
C ILE A 154 8.25 8.95 -10.70
N GLY A 155 9.19 9.88 -10.92
CA GLY A 155 10.33 9.72 -11.82
C GLY A 155 10.02 9.92 -13.31
N GLY A 156 11.04 9.74 -14.16
CA GLY A 156 10.95 10.06 -15.59
C GLY A 156 10.77 11.55 -15.82
N ARG A 157 9.82 11.95 -16.68
CA ARG A 157 9.47 13.36 -16.89
C ARG A 157 8.55 13.92 -15.80
N TRP A 158 8.05 13.08 -14.90
CA TRP A 158 7.11 13.44 -13.83
C TRP A 158 7.83 13.66 -12.50
N THR A 159 8.95 14.38 -12.58
CA THR A 159 9.69 14.81 -11.40
C THR A 159 8.93 15.95 -10.74
N GLY A 160 8.72 15.84 -9.43
CA GLY A 160 7.97 16.79 -8.64
C GLY A 160 6.47 16.52 -8.57
N LEU A 161 5.86 17.16 -7.58
CA LEU A 161 4.45 17.04 -7.26
C LEU A 161 3.54 17.48 -8.42
N GLU A 162 3.74 18.69 -8.95
CA GLU A 162 2.86 19.27 -9.98
C GLU A 162 2.80 18.42 -11.24
N ALA A 163 3.95 17.97 -11.74
CA ALA A 163 4.04 17.11 -12.90
C ALA A 163 3.31 15.77 -12.67
N THR A 164 3.46 15.19 -11.48
CA THR A 164 2.76 13.94 -11.14
C THR A 164 1.25 14.15 -10.98
N VAL A 165 0.81 15.28 -10.41
CA VAL A 165 -0.62 15.63 -10.32
C VAL A 165 -1.22 15.77 -11.72
N GLU A 166 -0.52 16.43 -12.64
CA GLU A 166 -0.96 16.59 -14.02
C GLU A 166 -1.12 15.24 -14.73
N LEU A 167 -0.13 14.35 -14.62
CA LEU A 167 -0.25 12.98 -15.10
C LEU A 167 -1.49 12.28 -14.53
N LEU A 168 -1.70 12.33 -13.21
CA LEU A 168 -2.79 11.61 -12.58
C LEU A 168 -4.16 12.16 -13.01
N ARG A 169 -4.28 13.46 -13.29
CA ARG A 169 -5.48 14.04 -13.90
C ARG A 169 -5.74 13.47 -15.29
N GLN A 170 -4.72 13.42 -16.15
CA GLN A 170 -4.82 12.86 -17.49
C GLN A 170 -5.23 11.37 -17.47
N LEU A 171 -4.64 10.59 -16.55
CA LEU A 171 -5.00 9.18 -16.40
C LEU A 171 -6.45 9.01 -15.90
N CYS A 172 -6.86 9.81 -14.91
CA CYS A 172 -8.22 9.79 -14.40
C CYS A 172 -9.25 10.19 -15.47
N GLU A 173 -8.95 11.20 -16.28
CA GLU A 173 -9.76 11.63 -17.42
C GLU A 173 -9.87 10.51 -18.47
N GLY A 174 -8.76 9.84 -18.79
CA GLY A 174 -8.74 8.69 -19.70
C GLY A 174 -9.62 7.52 -19.26
N PHE A 175 -9.83 7.36 -17.94
CA PHE A 175 -10.78 6.39 -17.39
C PHE A 175 -12.22 6.90 -17.26
N GLY A 176 -12.49 8.16 -17.56
CA GLY A 176 -13.80 8.77 -17.31
C GLY A 176 -14.15 8.84 -15.82
N THR A 177 -13.13 9.06 -14.98
CA THR A 177 -13.26 9.06 -13.51
C THR A 177 -14.23 10.14 -13.05
N ARG A 178 -15.25 9.74 -12.30
CA ARG A 178 -16.22 10.61 -11.60
C ARG A 178 -16.04 10.60 -10.08
N LYS A 179 -15.55 9.48 -9.54
CA LYS A 179 -15.22 9.34 -8.11
C LYS A 179 -13.77 8.90 -7.99
N LEU A 180 -12.98 9.68 -7.26
CA LEU A 180 -11.56 9.41 -7.03
C LEU A 180 -11.32 9.08 -5.56
N TYR A 181 -10.62 7.99 -5.31
CA TYR A 181 -10.23 7.55 -3.98
C TYR A 181 -8.71 7.37 -3.93
N CYS A 182 -8.11 7.57 -2.76
CA CYS A 182 -6.69 7.29 -2.55
C CYS A 182 -6.50 6.31 -1.39
N ILE A 183 -5.60 5.34 -1.56
CA ILE A 183 -5.17 4.41 -0.53
C ILE A 183 -3.64 4.41 -0.46
N GLY A 184 -3.07 4.28 0.73
CA GLY A 184 -1.61 4.19 0.83
C GLY A 184 -1.11 3.68 2.17
N GLN A 185 0.13 3.19 2.19
CA GLN A 185 0.78 2.67 3.40
C GLN A 185 2.14 3.35 3.62
N SER A 186 2.50 3.69 4.86
CA SER A 186 3.81 4.27 5.20
C SER A 186 4.06 5.61 4.47
N THR A 187 5.17 5.72 3.73
CA THR A 187 5.44 6.83 2.79
C THR A 187 4.35 6.99 1.74
N GLY A 188 3.75 5.90 1.28
CA GLY A 188 2.59 5.92 0.40
C GLY A 188 1.33 6.43 1.09
N GLY A 189 1.19 6.23 2.41
CA GLY A 189 0.10 6.83 3.19
C GLY A 189 0.18 8.36 3.20
N TYR A 190 1.39 8.91 3.30
CA TYR A 190 1.62 10.35 3.11
C TYR A 190 1.27 10.77 1.67
N GLY A 191 1.75 10.03 0.65
CA GLY A 191 1.42 10.29 -0.75
C GLY A 191 -0.09 10.31 -1.02
N ALA A 192 -0.82 9.33 -0.52
CA ALA A 192 -2.27 9.24 -0.64
C ALA A 192 -2.98 10.46 -0.03
N LEU A 193 -2.55 10.92 1.16
CA LEU A 193 -3.09 12.12 1.80
C LEU A 193 -2.78 13.39 1.02
N ARG A 194 -1.55 13.53 0.51
CA ARG A 194 -1.11 14.69 -0.26
C ARG A 194 -1.82 14.79 -1.61
N TYR A 195 -1.69 13.75 -2.43
CA TYR A 195 -2.27 13.75 -3.77
C TYR A 195 -3.79 13.69 -3.73
N GLY A 196 -4.39 13.00 -2.75
CA GLY A 196 -5.84 13.03 -2.55
C GLY A 196 -6.36 14.43 -2.29
N LEU A 197 -5.62 15.26 -1.56
CA LEU A 197 -5.97 16.67 -1.37
C LEU A 197 -5.86 17.47 -2.67
N ASP A 198 -4.75 17.35 -3.40
CA ASP A 198 -4.46 18.16 -4.60
C ASP A 198 -5.29 17.75 -5.83
N LEU A 199 -5.77 16.50 -5.87
CA LEU A 199 -6.66 15.98 -6.91
C LEU A 199 -8.14 16.10 -6.56
N GLY A 200 -8.48 16.53 -5.33
CA GLY A 200 -9.88 16.63 -4.89
C GLY A 200 -10.56 15.27 -4.78
N ALA A 201 -9.86 14.28 -4.22
CA ALA A 201 -10.43 12.96 -3.98
C ALA A 201 -11.66 13.02 -3.06
N GLU A 202 -12.56 12.05 -3.23
CA GLU A 202 -13.74 11.85 -2.39
C GLU A 202 -13.32 11.42 -0.97
N ALA A 203 -12.39 10.47 -0.90
CA ALA A 203 -11.84 10.00 0.37
C ALA A 203 -10.42 9.42 0.22
N VAL A 204 -9.69 9.42 1.35
CA VAL A 204 -8.36 8.84 1.52
C VAL A 204 -8.37 7.81 2.65
N LEU A 205 -7.82 6.61 2.40
CA LEU A 205 -7.56 5.58 3.40
C LEU A 205 -6.05 5.38 3.58
N ALA A 206 -5.50 5.87 4.67
CA ALA A 206 -4.06 5.89 4.92
C ALA A 206 -3.67 4.95 6.06
N PHE A 207 -2.84 3.94 5.78
CA PHE A 207 -2.35 2.97 6.75
C PHE A 207 -0.96 3.35 7.24
N SER A 208 -0.84 3.63 8.55
CA SER A 208 0.39 4.06 9.21
C SER A 208 1.17 5.11 8.40
N PRO A 209 0.54 6.24 8.01
CA PRO A 209 1.17 7.22 7.13
C PRO A 209 2.38 7.88 7.82
N MET A 210 3.47 8.07 7.11
CA MET A 210 4.70 8.67 7.64
C MET A 210 4.68 10.22 7.58
N ILE A 211 3.73 10.84 8.30
CA ILE A 211 3.47 12.30 8.26
C ILE A 211 4.54 13.07 9.02
N TRP A 212 4.96 12.59 10.19
CA TRP A 212 5.98 13.28 10.97
C TRP A 212 7.39 13.09 10.38
N GLN A 213 7.63 11.94 9.74
CA GLN A 213 8.95 11.54 9.28
C GLN A 213 9.41 12.32 8.04
N VAL A 214 8.49 12.70 7.15
CA VAL A 214 8.81 13.49 5.94
C VAL A 214 9.44 14.84 6.30
N MET A 215 9.04 15.45 7.41
CA MET A 215 9.51 16.77 7.87
C MET A 215 10.90 16.71 8.52
N ARG A 216 11.50 15.51 8.65
CA ARG A 216 12.83 15.39 9.25
C ARG A 216 13.92 15.92 8.31
N PRO A 217 15.06 16.42 8.85
CA PRO A 217 16.11 17.03 8.03
C PRO A 217 16.64 16.14 6.90
N ARG A 218 16.80 14.83 7.16
CA ARG A 218 17.33 13.88 6.16
C ARG A 218 16.38 13.71 4.96
N PRO A 219 15.10 13.36 5.14
CA PRO A 219 14.11 13.37 4.05
C PRO A 219 14.01 14.71 3.32
N MET A 220 13.94 15.84 4.04
CA MET A 220 13.86 17.17 3.43
C MET A 220 15.06 17.48 2.52
N ALA A 221 16.28 17.20 2.99
CA ALA A 221 17.49 17.38 2.19
C ALA A 221 17.49 16.49 0.94
N ARG A 222 17.04 15.23 1.06
CA ARG A 222 16.93 14.30 -0.07
C ARG A 222 15.94 14.79 -1.13
N ILE A 223 14.76 15.23 -0.70
CA ILE A 223 13.72 15.76 -1.60
C ILE A 223 14.24 17.04 -2.26
N SER A 224 14.88 17.93 -1.50
CA SER A 224 15.46 19.17 -2.04
C SER A 224 16.52 18.89 -3.11
N GLN A 225 17.42 17.93 -2.86
CA GLN A 225 18.43 17.51 -3.82
C GLN A 225 17.80 16.95 -5.10
N LEU A 226 16.77 16.12 -4.97
CA LEU A 226 16.07 15.53 -6.10
C LEU A 226 15.34 16.57 -6.97
N LEU A 227 14.77 17.59 -6.33
CA LEU A 227 14.08 18.68 -7.03
C LEU A 227 15.03 19.77 -7.55
N GLY A 228 16.31 19.76 -7.16
CA GLY A 228 17.27 20.81 -7.51
C GLY A 228 16.96 22.16 -6.87
N ARG A 229 16.13 22.19 -5.83
CA ARG A 229 15.76 23.39 -5.07
C ARG A 229 15.48 23.05 -3.60
N PRO A 230 15.63 24.00 -2.66
CA PRO A 230 15.14 23.83 -1.30
C PRO A 230 13.64 23.49 -1.29
N VAL A 231 13.25 22.60 -0.38
CA VAL A 231 11.84 22.32 -0.04
C VAL A 231 11.57 22.87 1.33
N ASP A 232 10.55 23.72 1.42
CA ASP A 232 10.15 24.33 2.68
C ASP A 232 9.29 23.37 3.52
N ALA A 233 9.34 23.55 4.85
CA ALA A 233 8.57 22.72 5.76
C ALA A 233 7.05 22.83 5.50
N GLU A 234 6.58 24.02 5.12
CA GLU A 234 5.18 24.28 4.76
C GLU A 234 4.75 23.49 3.51
N GLU A 235 5.66 23.25 2.57
CA GLU A 235 5.36 22.46 1.37
C GLU A 235 5.05 21.00 1.69
N VAL A 236 5.48 20.48 2.84
CA VAL A 236 5.28 19.08 3.25
C VAL A 236 4.42 18.91 4.49
N ASP A 237 4.04 20.01 5.15
CA ASP A 237 3.19 19.98 6.32
C ASP A 237 1.73 19.75 5.91
N LEU A 238 1.30 18.49 5.95
CA LEU A 238 -0.08 18.12 5.64
C LEU A 238 -1.11 18.80 6.55
N ARG A 239 -0.76 19.16 7.80
CA ARG A 239 -1.71 19.82 8.69
C ARG A 239 -2.03 21.22 8.17
N HIS A 240 -0.99 21.97 7.82
CA HIS A 240 -1.12 23.28 7.20
C HIS A 240 -1.89 23.19 5.88
N LEU A 241 -1.50 22.26 4.99
CA LEU A 241 -2.15 22.08 3.70
C LEU A 241 -3.64 21.71 3.80
N TYR A 242 -4.04 20.86 4.76
CA TYR A 242 -5.45 20.51 4.96
C TYR A 242 -6.26 21.65 5.61
N ALA A 243 -5.63 22.48 6.44
CA ALA A 243 -6.29 23.63 7.08
C ALA A 243 -6.64 24.73 6.06
N ASP A 244 -5.77 24.95 5.08
CA ASP A 244 -5.89 26.04 4.11
C ASP A 244 -6.84 25.72 2.94
N ARG A 245 -7.32 24.49 2.82
CA ARG A 245 -8.17 24.04 1.72
C ARG A 245 -9.65 24.09 2.10
N ALA A 246 -10.43 24.84 1.31
CA ALA A 246 -11.88 24.93 1.46
C ALA A 246 -12.60 23.59 1.25
N ARG A 247 -12.08 22.76 0.32
CA ARG A 247 -12.55 21.39 0.07
C ARG A 247 -11.41 20.43 0.35
N ARG A 248 -11.69 19.40 1.14
CA ARG A 248 -10.75 18.35 1.53
C ARG A 248 -11.42 16.98 1.45
N PRO A 249 -10.66 15.93 1.10
CA PRO A 249 -11.18 14.57 1.13
C PRO A 249 -11.55 14.16 2.57
N ARG A 250 -12.50 13.24 2.70
CA ARG A 250 -12.66 12.49 3.95
C ARG A 250 -11.41 11.61 4.13
N ALA A 251 -10.68 11.75 5.21
CA ALA A 251 -9.47 10.97 5.44
C ALA A 251 -9.66 10.04 6.63
N ARG A 252 -9.38 8.74 6.45
CA ARG A 252 -9.29 7.77 7.54
C ARG A 252 -7.85 7.32 7.68
N ILE A 253 -7.26 7.58 8.84
CA ILE A 253 -5.91 7.15 9.19
C ILE A 253 -6.00 5.93 10.10
N VAL A 254 -5.45 4.81 9.67
CA VAL A 254 -5.42 3.57 10.44
C VAL A 254 -4.00 3.32 10.93
N CYS A 255 -3.77 3.14 12.22
CA CYS A 255 -2.44 2.85 12.75
C CYS A 255 -2.44 1.98 14.01
N GLY A 256 -1.29 1.40 14.33
CA GLY A 256 -1.09 0.60 15.52
C GLY A 256 -1.05 1.44 16.79
N GLY A 257 -1.84 1.05 17.79
CA GLY A 257 -2.00 1.76 19.07
C GLY A 257 -0.78 1.71 19.98
N ASP A 258 0.14 0.77 19.74
CA ASP A 258 1.37 0.64 20.53
C ASP A 258 2.61 1.03 19.70
N ASN A 259 2.40 1.63 18.52
CA ASN A 259 3.46 2.15 17.66
C ASN A 259 3.58 3.67 17.82
N ALA A 260 4.55 4.12 18.63
CA ALA A 260 4.73 5.55 18.93
C ALA A 260 4.98 6.43 17.69
N GLY A 261 5.64 5.90 16.65
CA GLY A 261 5.91 6.64 15.41
C GLY A 261 4.66 6.85 14.57
N ASP A 262 3.82 5.83 14.47
CA ASP A 262 2.57 5.89 13.72
C ASP A 262 1.52 6.72 14.47
N LEU A 263 1.44 6.59 15.80
CA LEU A 263 0.60 7.44 16.64
C LEU A 263 0.97 8.92 16.51
N ARG A 264 2.27 9.24 16.58
CA ARG A 264 2.75 10.61 16.39
C ARG A 264 2.33 11.16 15.03
N SER A 265 2.44 10.36 13.97
CA SER A 265 2.04 10.79 12.63
C SER A 265 0.52 10.99 12.53
N ALA A 266 -0.27 10.08 13.08
CA ALA A 266 -1.73 10.22 13.11
C ALA A 266 -2.19 11.45 13.91
N GLU A 267 -1.50 11.79 15.00
CA GLU A 267 -1.79 12.96 15.83
C GLU A 267 -1.59 14.29 15.08
N MET A 268 -0.65 14.36 14.12
CA MET A 268 -0.40 15.58 13.34
C MET A 268 -1.66 16.12 12.64
N LEU A 269 -2.55 15.22 12.20
CA LEU A 269 -3.82 15.59 11.53
C LEU A 269 -5.04 15.49 12.45
N ALA A 270 -4.85 15.19 13.74
CA ALA A 270 -5.95 15.09 14.68
C ALA A 270 -6.68 16.44 14.83
N GLY A 271 -8.00 16.36 15.00
CA GLY A 271 -8.88 17.52 15.17
C GLY A 271 -9.21 18.27 13.87
N LEU A 272 -8.57 17.94 12.74
CA LEU A 272 -8.97 18.52 11.46
C LEU A 272 -10.32 17.96 11.01
N PRO A 273 -11.28 18.77 10.53
CA PRO A 273 -12.60 18.23 10.23
C PRO A 273 -12.54 17.30 9.01
N GLY A 274 -13.28 16.19 9.05
CA GLY A 274 -13.22 15.18 7.99
C GLY A 274 -12.00 14.25 8.06
N VAL A 275 -11.13 14.38 9.07
CA VAL A 275 -10.05 13.42 9.37
C VAL A 275 -10.47 12.54 10.55
N GLU A 276 -10.57 11.24 10.32
CA GLU A 276 -10.85 10.19 11.30
C GLU A 276 -9.56 9.40 11.58
N ARG A 277 -9.35 9.01 12.85
CA ARG A 277 -8.28 8.10 13.26
C ARG A 277 -8.87 6.80 13.76
N HIS A 278 -8.42 5.69 13.21
CA HIS A 278 -8.77 4.34 13.63
C HIS A 278 -7.53 3.67 14.22
N ILE A 279 -7.42 3.71 15.55
CA ILE A 279 -6.28 3.17 16.29
C ILE A 279 -6.54 1.70 16.61
N LEU A 280 -5.62 0.81 16.25
CA LEU A 280 -5.69 -0.62 16.54
C LEU A 280 -5.04 -0.93 17.89
N PRO A 281 -5.79 -1.20 18.97
CA PRO A 281 -5.22 -1.40 20.31
C PRO A 281 -4.29 -2.61 20.36
N GLY A 282 -3.17 -2.52 21.09
CA GLY A 282 -2.23 -3.62 21.24
C GLY A 282 -1.36 -3.93 20.01
N VAL A 283 -1.53 -3.19 18.91
CA VAL A 283 -0.78 -3.40 17.67
C VAL A 283 0.48 -2.54 17.67
N ARG A 284 1.64 -3.19 17.72
CA ARG A 284 2.96 -2.55 17.63
C ARG A 284 3.46 -2.41 16.20
N ASP A 285 2.88 -3.19 15.28
CA ASP A 285 3.34 -3.29 13.90
C ASP A 285 3.04 -2.04 13.08
N HIS A 286 4.00 -1.67 12.23
CA HIS A 286 3.82 -0.61 11.24
C HIS A 286 3.03 -1.08 10.00
N ALA A 287 3.02 -2.39 9.74
CA ALA A 287 2.38 -3.00 8.57
C ALA A 287 0.93 -3.42 8.87
N VAL A 288 0.12 -2.47 9.36
CA VAL A 288 -1.24 -2.72 9.89
C VAL A 288 -2.23 -3.36 8.90
N ILE A 289 -1.98 -3.28 7.60
CA ILE A 289 -2.77 -4.01 6.58
C ILE A 289 -2.70 -5.52 6.83
N THR A 290 -1.54 -6.04 7.23
CA THR A 290 -1.37 -7.48 7.55
C THR A 290 -2.24 -7.86 8.75
N THR A 291 -2.25 -7.03 9.80
CA THR A 291 -3.08 -7.23 11.00
C THR A 291 -4.58 -7.21 10.66
N LEU A 292 -5.01 -6.30 9.79
CA LEU A 292 -6.40 -6.22 9.32
C LEU A 292 -6.79 -7.40 8.42
N LEU A 293 -5.84 -7.94 7.66
CA LEU A 293 -6.05 -9.16 6.89
C LEU A 293 -6.23 -10.37 7.80
N GLN A 294 -5.34 -10.55 8.77
CA GLN A 294 -5.38 -11.66 9.73
C GLN A 294 -6.68 -11.68 10.54
N SER A 295 -7.20 -10.50 10.88
CA SER A 295 -8.46 -10.36 11.61
C SER A 295 -9.71 -10.34 10.72
N GLY A 296 -9.56 -10.41 9.39
CA GLY A 296 -10.68 -10.40 8.44
C GLY A 296 -11.34 -9.03 8.21
N HIS A 297 -10.82 -7.95 8.78
CA HIS A 297 -11.44 -6.62 8.72
C HIS A 297 -11.05 -5.80 7.48
N LEU A 298 -9.94 -6.12 6.80
CA LEU A 298 -9.43 -5.28 5.70
C LEU A 298 -10.47 -5.11 4.56
N ARG A 299 -11.04 -6.22 4.07
CA ARG A 299 -11.98 -6.18 2.93
C ARG A 299 -13.20 -5.33 3.24
N ARG A 300 -13.78 -5.53 4.43
CA ARG A 300 -14.91 -4.74 4.91
C ARG A 300 -14.56 -3.25 4.96
N MET A 301 -13.40 -2.91 5.53
CA MET A 301 -12.94 -1.52 5.62
C MET A 301 -12.76 -0.87 4.24
N ILE A 302 -12.26 -1.62 3.25
CA ILE A 302 -12.14 -1.12 1.87
C ILE A 302 -13.53 -0.95 1.22
N GLY A 303 -14.46 -1.88 1.43
CA GLY A 303 -15.83 -1.77 0.92
C GLY A 303 -16.55 -0.54 1.45
N GLU A 304 -16.53 -0.34 2.78
CA GLU A 304 -17.07 0.86 3.43
C GLU A 304 -16.42 2.15 2.90
N PHE A 305 -15.11 2.13 2.66
CA PHE A 305 -14.36 3.25 2.12
C PHE A 305 -14.75 3.61 0.68
N LEU A 306 -14.96 2.62 -0.18
CA LEU A 306 -15.36 2.82 -1.58
C LEU A 306 -16.86 3.10 -1.75
N GLY A 307 -17.66 2.84 -0.70
CA GLY A 307 -19.12 2.90 -0.75
C GLY A 307 -19.73 1.70 -1.47
N ALA A 308 -19.08 0.54 -1.43
CA ALA A 308 -19.61 -0.74 -1.88
C ALA A 308 -20.25 -1.44 -0.67
N GLU A 309 -21.57 -1.58 -0.68
CA GLU A 309 -22.34 -2.41 0.26
C GLU A 309 -22.40 -3.86 -0.23
#